data_AF-A0A3B0XJF9-F1
#
_entry.id   AF-A0A3B0XJF9-F1
#
_cell.length_a   1.000
_cell.length_b   1.000
_cell.length_c   1.000
_cell.angle_alpha   90.00
_cell.angle_beta   90.00
_cell.angle_gamma   90.00
#
_symmetry.space_group_name_H-M   'P 1'
#
loop_
_entity.id
_entity.type
_entity.pdbx_description
1 polymer ?
#
loop_
_entity_poly.entity_id
_entity_poly.type
_entity_poly.pdbx_seq_one_letter_code
_entity_poly.pdbx_strand_id
1 'polypeptide(L)'
;MSKQLLFLLVVVFTFVSSQLVSENKKTGKFHPENMMCKSCHMVSGNITPENAYQLLATQEKLCSSCHEKVLKVSHPSGLVPSMSIADVFPLDWKHEMTCSTCHNVHAVKYASIRGGLRGKALCLSCHQLSFFSEMKDSGVSIQRSVHKASGVKTASVVDSYSLECLNCHANEGDRKSVVVNSRGIVKHSSGAVNHPVGMLYRGSYTKGNYKNISRISKKIILPDGKVSCISCHKAYSQKHGAVVDVMSTTALCFECHDM
;
A
#
# COMPACT_ATOMS: atom_id res chain seq x y z
N MET A 1 6.89 -35.05 63.79
CA MET A 1 7.24 -34.38 62.51
C MET A 1 7.50 -32.92 62.79
N SER A 2 8.74 -32.46 62.57
CA SER A 2 9.19 -31.13 63.02
C SER A 2 8.60 -30.03 62.14
N LYS A 3 8.30 -28.87 62.76
CA LYS A 3 7.73 -27.67 62.12
C LYS A 3 8.60 -27.12 60.96
N GLN A 4 9.84 -27.60 60.81
CA GLN A 4 10.74 -27.24 59.72
C GLN A 4 10.37 -27.89 58.38
N LEU A 5 9.71 -29.05 58.37
CA LEU A 5 9.34 -29.73 57.11
C LEU A 5 8.12 -29.09 56.42
N LEU A 6 7.24 -28.45 57.20
CA LEU A 6 6.02 -27.80 56.67
C LEU A 6 6.34 -26.46 55.98
N PHE A 7 7.39 -25.75 56.44
CA PHE A 7 7.78 -24.47 55.85
C PHE A 7 8.46 -24.64 54.48
N LEU A 8 9.19 -25.74 54.28
CA LEU A 8 9.86 -26.04 53.02
C LEU A 8 8.87 -26.41 51.90
N LEU A 9 7.76 -27.07 52.24
CA LEU A 9 6.71 -27.43 51.26
C LEU A 9 5.89 -26.22 50.78
N VAL A 10 5.69 -25.19 51.62
CA VAL A 10 4.96 -23.97 51.24
C VAL A 10 5.82 -23.02 50.39
N VAL A 11 7.14 -22.97 50.60
CA VAL A 11 8.05 -22.15 49.79
C VAL A 11 8.28 -22.77 48.41
N VAL A 12 8.30 -24.11 48.29
CA VAL A 12 8.42 -24.78 46.98
C VAL A 12 7.13 -24.62 46.14
N PHE A 13 5.95 -24.58 46.76
CA PHE A 13 4.69 -24.38 46.02
C PHE A 13 4.43 -22.94 45.56
N THR A 14 5.07 -21.93 46.17
CA THR A 14 4.95 -20.54 45.69
C THR A 14 5.97 -20.18 44.61
N PHE A 15 7.01 -20.99 44.39
CA PHE A 15 8.02 -20.74 43.35
C PHE A 15 7.74 -21.41 42.00
N VAL A 16 6.80 -22.38 41.92
CA VAL A 16 6.45 -23.08 40.67
C VAL A 16 5.32 -22.38 39.89
N SER A 17 4.76 -21.28 40.42
CA SER A 17 3.72 -20.50 39.72
C SER A 17 4.29 -19.44 38.75
N SER A 18 5.61 -19.35 38.60
CA SER A 18 6.26 -18.21 37.93
C SER A 18 6.64 -18.41 36.46
N GLN A 19 6.28 -19.51 35.79
CA GLN A 19 6.72 -19.74 34.39
C GLN A 19 5.66 -20.35 33.45
N LEU A 20 4.40 -19.92 33.56
CA LEU A 20 3.47 -19.94 32.41
C LEU A 20 3.01 -18.52 32.06
N VAL A 21 3.96 -17.59 32.02
CA VAL A 21 3.85 -16.47 31.08
C VAL A 21 4.17 -17.08 29.72
N SER A 22 3.12 -17.48 28.99
CA SER A 22 3.23 -17.70 27.55
C SER A 22 4.00 -16.51 26.98
N GLU A 23 5.16 -16.81 26.39
CA GLU A 23 5.95 -15.86 25.62
C GLU A 23 5.04 -15.17 24.61
N ASN A 24 4.55 -13.98 24.98
CA ASN A 24 3.91 -13.10 24.05
C ASN A 24 5.06 -12.51 23.22
N LYS A 25 5.46 -13.28 22.21
CA LYS A 25 6.53 -12.96 21.27
C LYS A 25 6.22 -11.59 20.66
N LYS A 26 6.84 -10.56 21.25
CA LYS A 26 6.91 -9.20 20.72
C LYS A 26 7.45 -9.29 19.31
N THR A 27 6.58 -9.11 18.33
CA THR A 27 7.00 -9.10 16.94
C THR A 27 6.20 -8.09 16.10
N GLY A 28 6.70 -6.84 16.04
CA GLY A 28 6.72 -6.03 14.80
C GLY A 28 5.85 -4.78 14.80
N LYS A 29 6.50 -3.61 14.70
CA LYS A 29 5.95 -2.23 14.72
C LYS A 29 4.90 -1.87 13.64
N PHE A 30 4.32 -2.83 12.93
CA PHE A 30 3.54 -2.59 11.72
C PHE A 30 2.29 -3.49 11.67
N HIS A 31 1.12 -2.86 11.50
CA HIS A 31 -0.19 -3.23 12.09
C HIS A 31 -0.18 -3.13 13.62
N PRO A 32 -1.23 -2.63 14.29
CA PRO A 32 -1.13 -2.33 15.71
C PRO A 32 -0.87 -3.64 16.46
N GLU A 33 0.31 -3.76 17.07
CA GLU A 33 0.77 -4.94 17.82
C GLU A 33 -0.24 -5.39 18.90
N ASN A 34 -1.14 -4.48 19.30
CA ASN A 34 -2.17 -4.66 20.31
C ASN A 34 -3.60 -4.64 19.74
N MET A 35 -3.78 -4.71 18.42
CA MET A 35 -5.13 -4.79 17.85
C MET A 35 -5.75 -6.13 18.27
N MET A 36 -6.92 -6.06 18.88
CA MET A 36 -7.63 -7.27 19.26
C MET A 36 -7.98 -8.07 18.00
N CYS A 37 -7.77 -9.38 18.02
CA CYS A 37 -8.04 -10.22 16.86
C CYS A 37 -9.51 -10.11 16.39
N LYS A 38 -10.43 -9.90 17.34
CA LYS A 38 -11.86 -9.61 17.09
C LYS A 38 -12.14 -8.29 16.35
N SER A 39 -11.14 -7.44 16.13
CA SER A 39 -11.28 -6.23 15.30
C SER A 39 -11.33 -6.55 13.81
N CYS A 40 -10.87 -7.74 13.42
CA CYS A 40 -10.88 -8.21 12.03
C CYS A 40 -11.65 -9.52 11.88
N HIS A 41 -11.53 -10.43 12.86
CA HIS A 41 -12.15 -11.74 12.81
C HIS A 41 -13.50 -11.78 13.53
N MET A 42 -14.48 -12.49 12.98
CA MET A 42 -15.84 -12.64 13.51
C MET A 42 -15.96 -13.76 14.55
N VAL A 43 -14.94 -14.63 14.67
CA VAL A 43 -15.00 -15.85 15.47
C VAL A 43 -15.15 -15.54 16.97
N SER A 44 -16.11 -16.22 17.61
CA SER A 44 -16.23 -16.25 19.07
C SER A 44 -15.26 -17.28 19.64
N GLY A 45 -14.38 -16.86 20.57
CA GLY A 45 -13.36 -17.72 21.17
C GLY A 45 -11.99 -17.57 20.52
N ASN A 46 -11.24 -18.68 20.45
CA ASN A 46 -9.87 -18.67 19.92
C ASN A 46 -9.88 -18.67 18.38
N ILE A 47 -9.10 -17.76 17.80
CA ILE A 47 -8.91 -17.70 16.35
C ILE A 47 -7.78 -18.67 15.97
N THR A 48 -8.09 -19.60 15.09
CA THR A 48 -7.20 -20.66 14.60
C THR A 48 -7.12 -20.58 13.06
N PRO A 49 -6.11 -21.19 12.42
CA PRO A 49 -6.02 -21.22 10.95
C PRO A 49 -7.31 -21.72 10.26
N GLU A 50 -8.03 -22.64 10.90
CA GLU A 50 -9.24 -23.28 10.36
C GLU A 50 -10.45 -22.35 10.40
N ASN A 51 -10.47 -21.32 11.25
CA ASN A 51 -11.60 -20.40 11.38
C ASN A 51 -11.25 -18.93 11.05
N ALA A 52 -9.96 -18.61 10.85
CA ALA A 52 -9.48 -17.26 10.61
C ALA A 52 -10.01 -16.60 9.32
N TYR A 53 -10.55 -17.38 8.38
CA TYR A 53 -11.19 -16.85 7.17
C TYR A 53 -12.47 -16.05 7.48
N GLN A 54 -13.07 -16.24 8.66
CA GLN A 54 -14.28 -15.53 9.07
C GLN A 54 -13.93 -14.11 9.52
N LEU A 55 -14.13 -13.15 8.61
CA LEU A 55 -13.84 -11.75 8.83
C LEU A 55 -15.12 -10.94 9.09
N LEU A 56 -15.02 -9.88 9.89
CA LEU A 56 -16.14 -8.97 10.17
C LEU A 56 -16.65 -8.24 8.91
N ALA A 57 -15.81 -8.13 7.89
CA ALA A 57 -16.12 -7.58 6.57
C ALA A 57 -15.13 -8.11 5.52
N THR A 58 -15.36 -7.76 4.25
CA THR A 58 -14.36 -7.94 3.17
C THR A 58 -13.01 -7.32 3.55
N GLN A 59 -11.91 -7.90 3.10
CA GLN A 59 -10.57 -7.37 3.39
C GLN A 59 -10.39 -5.94 2.89
N GLU A 60 -10.98 -5.60 1.74
CA GLU A 60 -10.94 -4.24 1.18
C GLU A 60 -11.52 -3.23 2.16
N LYS A 61 -12.66 -3.55 2.78
CA LYS A 61 -13.32 -2.71 3.80
C LYS A 61 -12.51 -2.65 5.10
N LEU A 62 -11.97 -3.78 5.56
CA LEU A 62 -11.16 -3.82 6.79
C LEU A 62 -9.86 -3.02 6.61
N CYS A 63 -9.10 -3.28 5.56
CA CYS A 63 -7.82 -2.62 5.29
C CYS A 63 -7.99 -1.13 5.00
N SER A 64 -9.01 -0.74 4.21
CA SER A 64 -9.25 0.66 3.87
C SER A 64 -9.72 1.52 5.06
N SER A 65 -10.15 0.93 6.17
CA SER A 65 -10.47 1.69 7.39
C SER A 65 -9.27 2.44 7.97
N CYS A 66 -8.05 1.92 7.77
CA CYS A 66 -6.80 2.57 8.14
C CYS A 66 -5.96 2.99 6.92
N HIS A 67 -6.08 2.25 5.81
CA HIS A 67 -5.36 2.50 4.56
C HIS A 67 -6.30 3.00 3.47
N GLU A 68 -7.09 4.04 3.73
CA GLU A 68 -8.18 4.53 2.86
C GLU A 68 -7.81 4.68 1.38
N LYS A 69 -6.56 5.10 1.12
CA LYS A 69 -6.05 5.36 -0.23
C LYS A 69 -5.54 4.12 -0.95
N VAL A 70 -5.35 2.99 -0.24
CA VAL A 70 -4.69 1.78 -0.76
C VAL A 70 -5.45 1.19 -1.95
N LEU A 71 -6.78 1.20 -1.92
CA LEU A 71 -7.61 0.65 -2.99
C LEU A 71 -7.45 1.38 -4.33
N LYS A 72 -6.96 2.63 -4.30
CA LYS A 72 -6.76 3.43 -5.52
C LYS A 72 -5.37 3.26 -6.14
N VAL A 73 -4.43 2.70 -5.39
CA VAL A 73 -3.01 2.60 -5.77
C VAL A 73 -2.47 1.17 -5.66
N SER A 74 -3.31 0.21 -5.31
CA SER A 74 -2.96 -1.20 -5.21
C SER A 74 -3.42 -1.95 -6.45
N HIS A 75 -2.84 -3.13 -6.64
CA HIS A 75 -3.40 -4.10 -7.55
C HIS A 75 -4.88 -4.38 -7.18
N PRO A 76 -5.77 -4.57 -8.17
CA PRO A 76 -7.15 -4.97 -7.90
C PRO A 76 -7.23 -6.19 -6.97
N SER A 77 -8.21 -6.18 -6.06
CA SER A 77 -8.48 -7.25 -5.08
C SER A 77 -9.98 -7.49 -4.93
N GLY A 78 -10.38 -8.57 -4.26
CA GLY A 78 -11.77 -9.01 -4.16
C GLY A 78 -12.30 -9.57 -5.48
N LEU A 79 -11.43 -10.24 -6.25
CA LEU A 79 -11.76 -10.80 -7.56
C LEU A 79 -11.34 -12.26 -7.66
N VAL A 80 -12.12 -13.07 -8.36
CA VAL A 80 -11.76 -14.46 -8.68
C VAL A 80 -10.77 -14.44 -9.86
N PRO A 81 -9.54 -14.96 -9.69
CA PRO A 81 -8.57 -15.03 -10.78
C PRO A 81 -9.06 -15.94 -11.91
N SER A 82 -8.83 -15.57 -13.16
CA SER A 82 -9.14 -16.41 -14.34
C SER A 82 -8.10 -17.50 -14.62
N MET A 83 -7.12 -17.66 -13.73
CA MET A 83 -6.00 -18.59 -13.89
C MET A 83 -5.64 -19.23 -12.56
N SER A 84 -4.90 -20.34 -12.62
CA SER A 84 -4.33 -20.96 -11.43
C SER A 84 -3.29 -20.03 -10.80
N ILE A 85 -3.39 -19.86 -9.49
CA ILE A 85 -2.42 -19.12 -8.69
C ILE A 85 -1.60 -20.12 -7.87
N ALA A 86 -0.30 -19.84 -7.68
CA ALA A 86 0.57 -20.68 -6.87
C ALA A 86 0.15 -20.68 -5.40
N ASP A 87 0.29 -21.81 -4.70
CA ASP A 87 -0.16 -22.02 -3.31
C ASP A 87 0.39 -21.00 -2.30
N VAL A 88 1.56 -20.41 -2.60
CA VAL A 88 2.16 -19.34 -1.77
C VAL A 88 1.30 -18.07 -1.73
N PHE A 89 0.38 -17.90 -2.67
CA PHE A 89 -0.60 -16.83 -2.77
C PHE A 89 -2.00 -17.42 -2.56
N PRO A 90 -2.39 -17.73 -1.32
CA PRO A 90 -3.67 -18.36 -1.03
C PRO A 90 -4.82 -17.43 -1.41
N LEU A 91 -5.85 -17.99 -2.03
CA LEU A 91 -7.13 -17.32 -2.21
C LEU A 91 -7.91 -17.37 -0.90
N ASP A 92 -8.88 -16.49 -0.75
CA ASP A 92 -9.80 -16.56 0.38
C ASP A 92 -10.78 -17.74 0.23
N TRP A 93 -11.69 -17.90 1.20
CA TRP A 93 -12.66 -18.99 1.21
C TRP A 93 -13.68 -18.94 0.06
N LYS A 94 -13.80 -17.81 -0.65
CA LYS A 94 -14.62 -17.65 -1.85
C LYS A 94 -13.83 -17.87 -3.13
N HIS A 95 -12.54 -18.21 -3.03
CA HIS A 95 -11.59 -18.27 -4.13
C HIS A 95 -11.31 -16.88 -4.75
N GLU A 96 -11.42 -15.82 -3.96
CA GLU A 96 -11.06 -14.46 -4.37
C GLU A 96 -9.60 -14.16 -4.00
N MET A 97 -8.89 -13.48 -4.90
CA MET A 97 -7.62 -12.84 -4.62
C MET A 97 -7.89 -11.55 -3.84
N THR A 98 -7.39 -11.50 -2.61
CA THR A 98 -7.59 -10.39 -1.66
C THR A 98 -6.25 -9.77 -1.25
N CYS A 99 -6.27 -8.73 -0.41
CA CYS A 99 -5.04 -8.14 0.15
C CYS A 99 -4.11 -9.21 0.78
N SER A 100 -4.67 -10.16 1.52
CA SER A 100 -3.94 -11.23 2.22
C SER A 100 -3.39 -12.33 1.31
N THR A 101 -3.85 -12.40 0.05
CA THR A 101 -3.29 -13.29 -0.96
C THR A 101 -1.85 -12.91 -1.25
N CYS A 102 -1.57 -11.61 -1.37
CA CYS A 102 -0.22 -11.10 -1.60
C CYS A 102 0.50 -10.77 -0.29
N HIS A 103 -0.19 -10.21 0.71
CA HIS A 103 0.44 -9.76 1.95
C HIS A 103 0.28 -10.77 3.10
N ASN A 104 1.36 -10.96 3.86
CA ASN A 104 1.27 -11.61 5.16
C ASN A 104 0.86 -10.57 6.22
N VAL A 105 -0.44 -10.50 6.49
CA VAL A 105 -1.07 -9.51 7.38
C VAL A 105 -0.67 -9.64 8.84
N HIS A 106 -0.19 -10.82 9.25
CA HIS A 106 0.32 -11.07 10.60
C HIS A 106 1.86 -11.07 10.65
N ALA A 107 2.53 -10.64 9.58
CA ALA A 107 3.98 -10.54 9.58
C ALA A 107 4.47 -9.35 10.41
N VAL A 108 5.55 -9.61 11.14
CA VAL A 108 6.37 -8.66 11.89
C VAL A 108 6.89 -7.50 11.02
N LYS A 109 7.11 -7.77 9.72
CA LYS A 109 7.73 -6.84 8.78
C LYS A 109 6.66 -6.06 8.01
N TYR A 110 6.85 -4.74 7.93
CA TYR A 110 6.02 -3.86 7.12
C TYR A 110 5.91 -4.35 5.67
N ALA A 111 4.69 -4.31 5.11
CA ALA A 111 4.38 -4.65 3.73
C ALA A 111 4.99 -5.99 3.27
N SER A 112 5.01 -7.00 4.15
CA SER A 112 5.52 -8.32 3.83
C SER A 112 4.67 -8.97 2.75
N ILE A 113 5.22 -9.09 1.53
CA ILE A 113 4.60 -9.84 0.43
C ILE A 113 5.06 -11.30 0.51
N ARG A 114 4.10 -12.23 0.40
CA ARG A 114 4.29 -13.68 0.39
C ARG A 114 5.21 -14.14 -0.75
N GLY A 115 5.90 -15.25 -0.52
CA GLY A 115 6.85 -15.82 -1.48
C GLY A 115 8.11 -14.99 -1.74
N GLY A 116 8.24 -13.79 -1.17
CA GLY A 116 9.41 -12.94 -1.39
C GLY A 116 9.55 -12.39 -2.82
N LEU A 117 8.63 -12.73 -3.73
CA LEU A 117 8.66 -12.27 -5.12
C LEU A 117 8.43 -10.76 -5.18
N ARG A 118 9.19 -10.05 -6.04
CA ARG A 118 9.11 -8.60 -6.24
C ARG A 118 9.28 -8.24 -7.71
N GLY A 119 8.79 -7.07 -8.10
CA GLY A 119 8.87 -6.59 -9.48
C GLY A 119 8.39 -7.65 -10.47
N LYS A 120 9.15 -7.86 -11.55
CA LYS A 120 8.80 -8.74 -12.66
C LYS A 120 8.42 -10.14 -12.22
N ALA A 121 9.16 -10.71 -11.26
CA ALA A 121 8.90 -12.06 -10.78
C ALA A 121 7.53 -12.17 -10.09
N LEU A 122 7.09 -11.12 -9.38
CA LEU A 122 5.76 -11.07 -8.78
C LEU A 122 4.68 -10.90 -9.85
N CYS A 123 4.88 -10.01 -10.82
CA CYS A 123 3.91 -9.83 -11.89
C CYS A 123 3.70 -11.12 -12.67
N LEU A 124 4.79 -11.86 -12.95
CA LEU A 124 4.77 -13.10 -13.70
C LEU A 124 4.27 -14.32 -12.91
N SER A 125 4.04 -14.21 -11.59
CA SER A 125 3.34 -15.27 -10.87
C SER A 125 1.85 -15.31 -11.21
N CYS A 126 1.30 -14.22 -11.73
CA CYS A 126 -0.12 -14.07 -12.05
C CYS A 126 -0.40 -13.58 -13.48
N HIS A 127 0.60 -13.27 -14.29
CA HIS A 127 0.38 -12.78 -15.66
C HIS A 127 1.40 -13.38 -16.60
N GLN A 128 0.95 -13.72 -17.81
CA GLN A 128 1.85 -14.07 -18.90
C GLN A 128 2.48 -12.81 -19.50
N LEU A 129 3.63 -12.93 -20.16
CA LEU A 129 4.28 -11.79 -20.82
C LEU A 129 3.37 -11.11 -21.87
N SER A 130 2.52 -11.88 -22.54
CA SER A 130 1.55 -11.39 -23.53
C SER A 130 0.56 -10.39 -22.93
N PHE A 131 0.17 -10.53 -21.66
CA PHE A 131 -0.70 -9.57 -20.96
C PHE A 131 -0.13 -8.14 -21.01
N PHE A 132 1.19 -8.02 -20.96
CA PHE A 132 1.86 -6.73 -20.94
C PHE A 132 2.12 -6.16 -22.34
N SER A 133 1.98 -6.96 -23.40
CA SER A 133 2.38 -6.56 -24.77
C SER A 133 1.67 -5.32 -25.29
N GLU A 134 0.41 -5.12 -24.89
CA GLU A 134 -0.42 -3.95 -25.25
C GLU A 134 -0.11 -2.70 -24.41
N MET A 135 0.75 -2.81 -23.39
CA MET A 135 1.20 -1.66 -22.61
C MET A 135 2.25 -0.87 -23.39
N LYS A 136 2.30 0.45 -23.17
CA LYS A 136 3.16 1.41 -23.91
C LYS A 136 4.65 0.98 -23.99
N ASP A 137 5.15 0.30 -22.98
CA ASP A 137 6.53 -0.19 -22.88
C ASP A 137 6.61 -1.72 -22.66
N SER A 138 5.57 -2.44 -23.09
CA SER A 138 5.39 -3.87 -22.85
C SER A 138 5.44 -4.25 -21.36
N GLY A 139 5.06 -3.32 -20.46
CA GLY A 139 4.96 -3.52 -19.02
C GLY A 139 6.29 -3.53 -18.28
N VAL A 140 7.39 -3.14 -18.93
CA VAL A 140 8.74 -3.12 -18.32
C VAL A 140 8.79 -2.19 -17.11
N SER A 141 8.14 -1.03 -17.18
CA SER A 141 8.03 -0.02 -16.13
C SER A 141 7.43 -0.56 -14.83
N ILE A 142 6.23 -1.12 -14.94
CA ILE A 142 5.46 -1.62 -13.78
C ILE A 142 6.14 -2.85 -13.19
N GLN A 143 6.68 -3.72 -14.03
CA GLN A 143 7.47 -4.87 -13.59
C GLN A 143 8.77 -4.47 -12.87
N ARG A 144 9.36 -3.31 -13.14
CA ARG A 144 10.61 -2.89 -12.47
C ARG A 144 10.38 -2.18 -11.14
N SER A 145 9.23 -1.54 -10.98
CA SER A 145 9.01 -0.55 -9.92
C SER A 145 8.16 -1.09 -8.77
N VAL A 146 7.23 -2.01 -9.03
CA VAL A 146 6.26 -2.45 -8.03
C VAL A 146 6.89 -3.36 -6.96
N HIS A 147 6.69 -2.98 -5.69
CA HIS A 147 7.21 -3.63 -4.48
C HIS A 147 8.74 -3.80 -4.40
N LYS A 148 9.52 -3.20 -5.31
CA LYS A 148 10.99 -3.19 -5.18
C LYS A 148 11.37 -2.29 -4.01
N ALA A 149 12.22 -2.77 -3.09
CA ALA A 149 12.63 -2.01 -1.93
C ALA A 149 13.14 -0.63 -2.37
N SER A 150 12.56 0.43 -1.79
CA SER A 150 12.88 1.84 -2.02
C SER A 150 14.33 2.14 -1.62
N GLY A 151 15.29 1.66 -2.39
CA GLY A 151 16.72 1.94 -2.24
C GLY A 151 17.18 3.16 -3.04
N VAL A 152 16.30 3.76 -3.84
CA VAL A 152 16.63 4.94 -4.63
C VAL A 152 16.53 6.17 -3.73
N LYS A 153 17.67 6.53 -3.11
CA LYS A 153 17.90 7.88 -2.56
C LYS A 153 18.09 8.87 -3.71
N THR A 154 17.06 9.12 -4.51
CA THR A 154 17.04 10.32 -5.35
C THR A 154 16.83 11.54 -4.47
N ALA A 155 17.47 12.65 -4.83
CA ALA A 155 17.40 13.92 -4.12
C ALA A 155 15.96 14.23 -3.64
N SER A 156 15.84 14.66 -2.39
CA SER A 156 14.70 14.47 -1.47
C SER A 156 13.36 15.12 -1.82
N VAL A 157 13.16 15.56 -3.07
CA VAL A 157 12.02 16.39 -3.47
C VAL A 157 10.86 15.58 -4.04
N VAL A 158 11.09 14.43 -4.70
CA VAL A 158 10.03 13.64 -5.36
C VAL A 158 9.57 12.47 -4.48
N ASP A 159 8.25 12.26 -4.37
CA ASP A 159 7.68 11.14 -3.58
C ASP A 159 7.84 9.78 -4.28
N SER A 160 7.72 8.68 -3.52
CA SER A 160 7.94 7.33 -4.04
C SER A 160 7.02 6.96 -5.20
N TYR A 161 5.75 7.37 -5.18
CA TYR A 161 4.81 7.07 -6.27
C TYR A 161 5.18 7.83 -7.55
N SER A 162 5.60 9.09 -7.41
CA SER A 162 6.10 9.87 -8.54
C SER A 162 7.40 9.28 -9.11
N LEU A 163 8.30 8.76 -8.26
CA LEU A 163 9.52 8.08 -8.72
C LEU A 163 9.22 6.84 -9.57
N GLU A 164 8.20 6.05 -9.21
CA GLU A 164 7.76 4.91 -10.01
C GLU A 164 7.35 5.31 -11.43
N CYS A 165 6.66 6.45 -11.56
CA CYS A 165 6.26 7.01 -12.85
C CYS A 165 7.48 7.53 -13.64
N LEU A 166 8.39 8.23 -12.95
CA LEU A 166 9.56 8.87 -13.56
C LEU A 166 10.63 7.88 -14.02
N ASN A 167 10.65 6.65 -13.52
CA ASN A 167 11.55 5.60 -14.02
C ASN A 167 11.47 5.41 -15.54
N CYS A 168 10.32 5.74 -16.14
CA CYS A 168 10.15 5.76 -17.59
C CYS A 168 9.97 7.17 -18.14
N HIS A 169 9.23 8.05 -17.46
CA HIS A 169 8.92 9.38 -18.01
C HIS A 169 10.06 10.40 -17.93
N ALA A 170 11.11 10.17 -17.12
CA ALA A 170 12.25 11.06 -16.99
C ALA A 170 13.38 10.80 -18.02
N ASN A 171 13.28 9.74 -18.82
CA ASN A 171 14.30 9.37 -19.81
C ASN A 171 13.89 9.79 -21.23
N GLU A 172 14.86 10.13 -22.07
CA GLU A 172 14.71 10.63 -23.45
C GLU A 172 14.04 9.66 -24.44
N GLY A 173 13.67 8.45 -24.00
CA GLY A 173 12.98 7.44 -24.82
C GLY A 173 11.46 7.63 -24.92
N ASP A 174 10.84 8.46 -24.06
CA ASP A 174 9.42 8.79 -24.19
C ASP A 174 9.24 10.00 -25.13
N ARG A 175 8.59 9.79 -26.29
CA ARG A 175 8.21 10.87 -27.22
C ARG A 175 7.36 11.97 -26.56
N LYS A 176 6.83 11.72 -25.36
CA LYS A 176 6.13 12.66 -24.49
C LYS A 176 6.83 12.76 -23.12
N SER A 177 8.11 13.15 -23.12
CA SER A 177 8.92 13.24 -21.91
C SER A 177 8.33 14.20 -20.86
N VAL A 178 8.56 13.86 -19.59
CA VAL A 178 8.24 14.69 -18.43
C VAL A 178 9.56 15.05 -17.77
N VAL A 179 9.83 16.34 -17.62
CA VAL A 179 11.05 16.82 -16.95
C VAL A 179 10.67 17.31 -15.57
N VAL A 180 11.31 16.76 -14.53
CA VAL A 180 11.19 17.26 -13.16
C VAL A 180 12.49 17.94 -12.78
N ASN A 181 12.44 19.24 -12.48
CA ASN A 181 13.63 19.97 -12.08
C ASN A 181 14.01 19.67 -10.62
N SER A 182 15.16 20.19 -10.18
CA SER A 182 15.65 20.04 -8.81
C SER A 182 14.74 20.61 -7.72
N ARG A 183 13.72 21.41 -8.08
CA ARG A 183 12.69 21.94 -7.18
C ARG A 183 11.39 21.12 -7.20
N GLY A 184 11.39 19.97 -7.87
CA GLY A 184 10.20 19.12 -7.98
C GLY A 184 9.13 19.67 -8.93
N ILE A 185 9.45 20.65 -9.78
CA ILE A 185 8.49 21.19 -10.75
C ILE A 185 8.48 20.31 -11.99
N VAL A 186 7.32 19.75 -12.28
CA VAL A 186 7.02 18.96 -13.46
C VAL A 186 6.78 19.87 -14.65
N LYS A 187 7.40 19.53 -15.78
CA LYS A 187 7.12 20.10 -17.10
C LYS A 187 6.65 19.00 -18.03
N HIS A 188 5.47 19.17 -18.61
CA HIS A 188 4.94 18.26 -19.61
C HIS A 188 5.36 18.72 -21.00
N SER A 189 5.90 17.80 -21.80
CA SER A 189 6.19 18.02 -23.23
C SER A 189 4.96 18.46 -24.05
N SER A 190 3.74 18.14 -23.59
CA SER A 190 2.49 18.55 -24.24
C SER A 190 2.12 20.04 -24.03
N GLY A 191 2.96 20.82 -23.33
CA GLY A 191 2.64 22.21 -22.99
C GLY A 191 1.59 22.37 -21.88
N ALA A 192 1.28 21.29 -21.15
CA ALA A 192 0.40 21.38 -19.99
C ALA A 192 1.04 22.21 -18.85
N VAL A 193 0.20 22.80 -18.00
CA VAL A 193 0.63 23.69 -16.90
C VAL A 193 1.65 22.99 -15.99
N ASN A 194 2.72 23.71 -15.65
CA ASN A 194 3.74 23.22 -14.74
C ASN A 194 3.19 23.14 -13.32
N HIS A 195 3.46 22.05 -12.61
CA HIS A 195 3.05 21.88 -11.23
C HIS A 195 4.11 21.15 -10.41
N PRO A 196 4.17 21.39 -9.08
CA PRO A 196 5.07 20.64 -8.22
C PRO A 196 4.62 19.18 -8.04
N VAL A 197 5.59 18.28 -7.82
CA VAL A 197 5.41 16.93 -7.28
C VAL A 197 6.36 16.71 -6.10
N GLY A 198 5.94 15.85 -5.18
CA GLY A 198 6.58 15.56 -3.89
C GLY A 198 6.53 16.71 -2.86
N MET A 199 5.86 17.81 -3.17
CA MET A 199 5.65 18.96 -2.27
C MET A 199 4.47 18.73 -1.32
N LEU A 200 4.63 19.10 -0.04
CA LEU A 200 3.55 19.04 0.96
C LEU A 200 2.43 20.02 0.61
N TYR A 201 1.23 19.50 0.35
CA TYR A 201 0.06 20.31 0.02
C TYR A 201 -0.35 21.21 1.19
N ARG A 202 -0.26 20.69 2.43
CA ARG A 202 -0.61 21.42 3.65
C ARG A 202 0.25 22.68 3.86
N GLY A 203 1.50 22.67 3.40
CA GLY A 203 2.38 23.85 3.52
C GLY A 203 2.08 24.94 2.48
N SER A 204 1.36 24.59 1.41
CA SER A 204 1.14 25.46 0.25
C SER A 204 -0.18 26.24 0.32
N TYR A 205 -1.22 25.71 0.96
CA TYR A 205 -2.53 26.42 1.05
C TYR A 205 -2.51 27.67 1.92
N THR A 206 -1.55 27.82 2.83
CA THR A 206 -1.40 29.04 3.65
C THR A 206 -0.66 30.15 2.93
N LYS A 207 -0.05 29.87 1.77
CA LYS A 207 0.84 30.79 1.04
C LYS A 207 0.41 31.05 -0.41
N GLY A 208 -0.75 30.55 -0.84
CA GLY A 208 -1.27 30.75 -2.18
C GLY A 208 -2.75 30.43 -2.30
N ASN A 209 -3.28 30.65 -3.50
CA ASN A 209 -4.68 30.38 -3.89
C ASN A 209 -4.97 28.87 -3.99
N TYR A 210 -4.75 28.10 -2.91
CA TYR A 210 -5.08 26.67 -2.85
C TYR A 210 -6.25 26.42 -1.92
N LYS A 211 -7.07 25.44 -2.28
CA LYS A 211 -8.15 24.94 -1.44
C LYS A 211 -7.61 24.29 -0.17
N ASN A 212 -8.39 24.38 0.91
CA ASN A 212 -8.14 23.55 2.08
C ASN A 212 -8.28 22.07 1.69
N ILE A 213 -7.49 21.17 2.30
CA ILE A 213 -7.57 19.73 2.04
C ILE A 213 -8.96 19.14 2.32
N SER A 214 -9.78 19.77 3.15
CA SER A 214 -11.18 19.36 3.37
C SER A 214 -12.10 19.72 2.20
N ARG A 215 -11.69 20.65 1.32
CA ARG A 215 -12.46 21.18 0.18
C ARG A 215 -12.02 20.60 -1.17
N ILE A 216 -10.90 19.86 -1.23
CA ILE A 216 -10.49 19.17 -2.45
C ILE A 216 -11.31 17.89 -2.64
N SER A 217 -11.55 17.48 -3.89
CA SER A 217 -12.25 16.22 -4.16
C SER A 217 -11.55 15.02 -3.52
N LYS A 218 -12.34 14.11 -2.92
CA LYS A 218 -11.85 12.82 -2.40
C LYS A 218 -11.20 11.95 -3.48
N LYS A 219 -11.37 12.26 -4.76
CA LYS A 219 -10.68 11.59 -5.87
C LYS A 219 -9.20 11.98 -5.95
N ILE A 220 -8.83 13.18 -5.49
CA ILE A 220 -7.44 13.63 -5.41
C ILE A 220 -6.75 12.91 -4.25
N ILE A 221 -5.71 12.17 -4.56
CA ILE A 221 -4.91 11.45 -3.57
C ILE A 221 -3.69 12.27 -3.25
N LEU A 222 -3.45 12.57 -1.98
CA LEU A 222 -2.21 13.19 -1.50
C LEU A 222 -1.45 12.18 -0.64
N PRO A 223 -0.56 11.34 -1.22
CA PRO A 223 0.25 10.40 -0.45
C PRO A 223 1.16 11.16 0.51
N ASP A 224 1.16 10.79 1.79
CA ASP A 224 1.89 11.48 2.85
C ASP A 224 1.63 13.00 2.91
N GLY A 225 0.45 13.43 2.45
CA GLY A 225 0.07 14.84 2.36
C GLY A 225 0.77 15.63 1.25
N LYS A 226 1.44 14.96 0.31
CA LYS A 226 2.16 15.55 -0.82
C LYS A 226 1.36 15.50 -2.12
N VAL A 227 1.59 16.47 -3.00
CA VAL A 227 1.16 16.39 -4.41
C VAL A 227 2.07 15.39 -5.12
N SER A 228 1.50 14.38 -5.76
CA SER A 228 2.21 13.29 -6.45
C SER A 228 1.66 13.12 -7.87
N CYS A 229 2.36 12.40 -8.76
CA CYS A 229 1.83 12.03 -10.08
C CYS A 229 0.43 11.41 -9.96
N ILE A 230 0.19 10.58 -8.93
CA ILE A 230 -1.10 9.92 -8.67
C ILE A 230 -2.16 10.81 -8.01
N SER A 231 -1.83 12.07 -7.66
CA SER A 231 -2.83 13.07 -7.27
C SER A 231 -3.72 13.45 -8.44
N CYS A 232 -3.14 13.42 -9.65
CA CYS A 232 -3.76 13.84 -10.89
C CYS A 232 -4.03 12.67 -11.83
N HIS A 233 -3.15 11.66 -11.86
CA HIS A 233 -3.27 10.50 -12.73
C HIS A 233 -3.84 9.27 -12.02
N LYS A 234 -4.59 8.46 -12.76
CA LYS A 234 -5.02 7.12 -12.34
C LYS A 234 -3.83 6.18 -12.48
N ALA A 235 -3.32 5.66 -11.35
CA ALA A 235 -2.19 4.73 -11.32
C ALA A 235 -2.49 3.43 -12.10
N TYR A 236 -3.71 2.91 -11.99
CA TYR A 236 -4.19 1.74 -12.71
C TYR A 236 -5.39 2.13 -13.58
N SER A 237 -5.18 2.19 -14.90
CA SER A 237 -6.20 2.52 -15.91
C SER A 237 -5.82 1.86 -17.23
N GLN A 238 -6.80 1.37 -17.98
CA GLN A 238 -6.59 0.86 -19.35
C GLN A 238 -6.07 1.94 -20.30
N LYS A 239 -6.41 3.21 -20.03
CA LYS A 239 -5.88 4.36 -20.76
C LYS A 239 -4.69 4.94 -20.00
N HIS A 240 -3.49 4.79 -20.58
CA HIS A 240 -2.26 5.38 -20.04
C HIS A 240 -2.38 6.91 -19.94
N GLY A 241 -1.90 7.47 -18.82
CA GLY A 241 -1.97 8.91 -18.55
C GLY A 241 -3.38 9.42 -18.24
N ALA A 242 -4.38 8.54 -18.05
CA ALA A 242 -5.71 8.95 -17.63
C ALA A 242 -5.62 9.78 -16.34
N VAL A 243 -6.36 10.88 -16.31
CA VAL A 243 -6.49 11.73 -15.12
C VAL A 243 -7.65 11.26 -14.25
N VAL A 244 -7.60 11.57 -12.96
CA VAL A 244 -8.73 11.37 -12.04
C VAL A 244 -9.96 12.09 -12.61
N ASP A 245 -11.14 11.45 -12.56
CA ASP A 245 -12.32 11.87 -13.35
C ASP A 245 -12.81 13.29 -13.01
N VAL A 246 -12.27 14.25 -13.74
CA VAL A 246 -12.76 15.62 -13.92
C VAL A 246 -12.98 15.86 -15.41
N MET A 247 -14.05 16.58 -15.74
CA MET A 247 -14.58 16.73 -17.10
C MET A 247 -13.60 17.39 -18.10
N SER A 248 -12.49 17.96 -17.62
CA SER A 248 -11.40 18.52 -18.42
C SER A 248 -10.11 18.64 -17.61
N THR A 249 -8.97 18.84 -18.28
CA THR A 249 -7.68 19.15 -17.64
C THR A 249 -7.69 20.50 -16.90
N THR A 250 -8.51 21.44 -17.35
CA THR A 250 -8.70 22.74 -16.67
C THR A 250 -9.49 22.60 -15.37
N ALA A 251 -10.50 21.73 -15.35
CA ALA A 251 -11.25 21.41 -14.13
C ALA A 251 -10.34 20.82 -13.03
N LEU A 252 -9.29 20.09 -13.43
CA LEU A 252 -8.34 19.50 -12.49
C LEU A 252 -7.57 20.57 -11.69
N CYS A 253 -7.21 21.69 -12.32
CA CYS A 253 -6.51 22.77 -11.63
C CYS A 253 -7.37 23.34 -10.49
N PHE A 254 -8.67 23.51 -10.74
CA PHE A 254 -9.62 24.03 -9.77
C PHE A 254 -9.93 23.03 -8.65
N GLU A 255 -9.54 21.75 -8.74
CA GLU A 255 -9.64 20.84 -7.59
C GLU A 255 -8.70 21.23 -6.46
N CYS A 256 -7.56 21.81 -6.80
CA CYS A 256 -6.53 22.20 -5.85
C CYS A 256 -6.45 23.71 -5.63
N HIS A 257 -6.87 24.51 -6.61
CA HIS A 257 -6.75 25.96 -6.58
C HIS A 257 -8.09 26.68 -6.46
N ASP A 258 -8.12 27.76 -5.68
CA ASP A 258 -9.19 28.76 -5.63
C ASP A 258 -8.71 29.98 -6.46
N MET A 259 -8.73 29.86 -7.79
CA MET A 259 -8.29 30.92 -8.73
C MET A 259 -9.44 31.85 -9.12
#